data_AF-A0ABD0VBH7-F1
#
_entry.id   AF-A0ABD0VBH7-F1
#
_cell.length_a   1.000
_cell.length_b   1.000
_cell.length_c   1.000
_cell.angle_alpha   90.00
_cell.angle_beta   90.00
_cell.angle_gamma   90.00
#
_symmetry.space_group_name_H-M   'P 1'
#
loop_
_entity.id
_entity.type
_entity.pdbx_description
1 polymer ?
#
loop_
_entity_poly.entity_id
_entity_poly.type
_entity_poly.pdbx_seq_one_letter_code
_entity_poly.pdbx_strand_id
1 'polypeptide(L)'
;MSDGWSDIKHRSLINILINNPYGTVFLRSVEASDQVKDAEFIFRLLDSIVDEVGVYLVVQVVTDNASAYKTAGQKLMEKRKHLYWTPCVAHCIDLILEKLGELPQHKNALTKAKKITKFIYNHSWVLALMRKFSKKEILRPAATRFATAYLTLESMLDARQPLEAMFTSIQWLSCTWAKKAEGKEIRKIVLNDRFWQSVLYAITTTRPLVQVLRMVDAEK
;
A
#
# COMPACT_ATOMS: atom_id res chain seq x y z
N MET A 1 12.98 10.82 -11.33
CA MET A 1 12.45 9.82 -10.38
C MET A 1 12.73 8.43 -10.95
N SER A 2 13.05 7.48 -10.09
CA SER A 2 13.23 6.07 -10.44
C SER A 2 12.28 5.22 -9.60
N ASP A 3 11.53 4.33 -10.25
CA ASP A 3 10.61 3.40 -9.59
C ASP A 3 10.92 1.96 -9.99
N GLY A 4 11.20 1.12 -9.00
CA GLY A 4 11.56 -0.28 -9.20
C GLY A 4 10.39 -1.20 -8.88
N TRP A 5 10.03 -2.08 -9.80
CA TRP A 5 9.00 -3.10 -9.53
C TRP A 5 9.38 -4.45 -10.15
N SER A 6 8.78 -5.51 -9.61
CA SER A 6 8.92 -6.86 -10.14
C SER A 6 7.57 -7.34 -10.65
N ASP A 7 7.55 -7.89 -11.86
CA ASP A 7 6.32 -8.44 -12.43
C ASP A 7 6.01 -9.85 -11.90
N ILE A 8 4.86 -10.40 -12.30
CA ILE A 8 4.41 -11.74 -11.91
C ILE A 8 5.30 -12.88 -12.43
N LYS A 9 6.20 -12.59 -13.38
CA LYS A 9 7.20 -13.53 -13.92
C LYS A 9 8.57 -13.31 -13.28
N HIS A 10 8.65 -12.54 -12.20
CA HIS A 10 9.89 -12.16 -11.51
C HIS A 10 10.86 -11.36 -12.38
N ARG A 11 10.39 -10.75 -13.47
CA ARG A 11 11.20 -9.78 -14.21
C ARG A 11 11.27 -8.51 -13.41
N SER A 12 12.48 -7.98 -13.31
CA SER A 12 12.74 -6.76 -12.59
C SER A 12 12.83 -5.60 -13.58
N LEU A 13 12.02 -4.56 -13.35
CA LEU A 13 12.00 -3.36 -14.17
C LEU A 13 12.30 -2.13 -13.29
N ILE A 14 13.05 -1.20 -13.86
CA ILE A 14 13.32 0.11 -13.29
C ILE A 14 12.79 1.17 -14.25
N ASN A 15 11.72 1.85 -13.85
CA ASN A 15 11.11 2.92 -14.62
C ASN A 15 11.80 4.25 -14.30
N ILE A 16 12.16 5.01 -15.32
CA ILE A 16 12.75 6.33 -15.20
C ILE A 16 11.74 7.37 -15.69
N LEU A 17 11.43 8.32 -14.81
CA LEU A 17 10.52 9.44 -15.08
C LEU A 17 11.25 10.76 -14.86
N ILE A 18 11.06 11.70 -15.77
CA ILE A 18 11.55 13.07 -15.66
C ILE A 18 10.40 13.96 -15.21
N ASN A 19 10.63 14.81 -14.21
CA ASN A 19 9.67 15.81 -13.78
C ASN A 19 10.21 17.20 -14.07
N ASN A 20 9.33 18.06 -14.59
CA ASN A 20 9.59 19.48 -14.79
C ASN A 20 8.30 20.28 -14.47
N PRO A 21 8.33 21.62 -14.50
CA PRO A 21 7.15 22.44 -14.19
C PRO A 21 5.92 22.19 -15.08
N TYR A 22 6.09 21.59 -16.25
CA TYR A 22 5.01 21.25 -17.18
C TYR A 22 4.45 19.84 -16.94
N GLY A 23 5.09 19.03 -16.09
CA GLY A 23 4.60 17.72 -15.68
C GLY A 23 5.66 16.61 -15.71
N THR A 24 5.16 15.37 -15.65
CA THR A 24 5.98 14.15 -15.64
C THR A 24 6.02 13.54 -17.05
N VAL A 25 7.22 13.19 -17.51
CA VAL A 25 7.44 12.45 -18.77
C VAL A 25 8.10 11.12 -18.45
N PHE A 26 7.54 10.04 -18.99
CA PHE A 26 8.19 8.74 -18.96
C PHE A 26 9.36 8.75 -19.95
N LEU A 27 10.58 8.50 -19.45
CA LEU A 27 11.76 8.45 -20.30
C LEU A 27 11.95 7.05 -20.88
N ARG A 28 12.13 6.05 -20.00
CA ARG A 28 12.29 4.64 -20.38
C ARG A 28 12.10 3.70 -19.20
N SER A 29 11.99 2.42 -19.50
CA SER A 29 12.11 1.32 -18.52
C SER A 29 13.38 0.54 -18.81
N VAL A 30 14.10 0.16 -17.76
CA VAL A 30 15.30 -0.66 -17.84
C VAL A 30 14.99 -2.01 -17.22
N GLU A 31 15.12 -3.08 -18.01
CA GLU A 31 15.08 -4.42 -17.47
C GLU A 31 16.40 -4.72 -16.74
N ALA A 32 16.29 -5.17 -15.50
CA ALA A 32 17.40 -5.46 -14.61
C ALA A 32 17.23 -6.86 -13.97
N SER A 33 16.67 -7.80 -14.73
CA SER A 33 16.39 -9.18 -14.30
C SER A 33 17.67 -10.02 -14.18
N ASP A 34 18.64 -9.77 -15.06
CA ASP A 34 19.94 -10.44 -15.18
C ASP A 34 21.05 -9.77 -14.35
N GLN A 35 20.74 -8.62 -13.73
CA GLN A 35 21.71 -7.81 -13.00
C GLN A 35 21.51 -7.99 -11.50
N VAL A 36 22.61 -8.11 -10.76
CA VAL A 36 22.57 -7.89 -9.32
C VAL A 36 22.29 -6.40 -9.12
N LYS A 37 21.13 -6.06 -8.54
CA LYS A 37 20.78 -4.67 -8.17
C LYS A 37 21.60 -4.17 -6.99
N ASP A 38 22.90 -4.22 -7.12
CA ASP A 38 23.78 -3.61 -6.15
C ASP A 38 23.80 -2.08 -6.33
N ALA A 39 24.39 -1.41 -5.35
CA ALA A 39 24.49 0.04 -5.37
C ALA A 39 25.29 0.58 -6.57
N GLU A 40 26.20 -0.22 -7.14
CA GLU A 40 27.06 0.20 -8.24
C GLU A 40 26.33 0.19 -9.58
N PHE A 41 25.52 -0.83 -9.83
CA PHE A 41 24.62 -0.87 -10.98
C PHE A 41 23.64 0.31 -10.96
N ILE A 42 22.97 0.52 -9.81
CA ILE A 42 22.00 1.62 -9.67
C ILE A 42 22.69 2.97 -9.82
N PHE A 43 23.86 3.16 -9.22
CA PHE A 43 24.64 4.39 -9.37
C PHE A 43 24.97 4.67 -10.84
N ARG A 44 25.54 3.71 -11.57
CA ARG A 44 25.88 3.85 -12.99
C ARG A 44 24.65 4.16 -13.84
N LEU A 45 23.52 3.51 -13.56
CA LEU A 45 22.26 3.79 -14.24
C LEU A 45 21.83 5.24 -14.00
N LEU A 46 21.70 5.67 -12.74
CA LEU A 46 21.25 7.03 -12.41
C LEU A 46 22.21 8.10 -12.96
N ASP A 47 23.51 7.85 -12.88
CA ASP A 47 24.55 8.74 -13.38
C ASP A 47 24.46 8.91 -14.90
N SER A 48 24.23 7.82 -15.65
CA SER A 48 24.04 7.86 -17.10
C SER A 48 22.79 8.66 -17.51
N ILE A 49 21.72 8.58 -16.71
CA ILE A 49 20.48 9.34 -16.93
C ILE A 49 20.73 10.84 -16.71
N VAL A 50 21.54 11.22 -15.72
CA VAL A 50 21.89 12.63 -15.51
C VAL A 50 22.68 13.19 -16.68
N ASP A 51 23.59 12.42 -17.27
CA ASP A 51 24.34 12.85 -18.47
C ASP A 51 23.42 12.95 -19.69
N GLU A 52 22.53 11.98 -19.89
CA GLU A 52 21.57 11.96 -21.01
C GLU A 52 20.60 13.14 -20.97
N VAL A 53 20.07 13.46 -19.78
CA VAL A 53 19.15 14.60 -19.60
C VAL A 53 19.89 15.93 -19.64
N GLY A 54 21.11 15.97 -19.11
CA GLY A 54 21.91 17.16 -18.99
C GLY A 54 22.14 17.54 -17.53
N VAL A 55 23.42 17.61 -17.16
CA VAL A 55 23.91 17.79 -15.79
C VAL A 55 23.32 19.02 -15.10
N TYR A 56 23.18 20.14 -15.82
CA TYR A 56 22.64 21.38 -15.27
C TYR A 56 21.11 21.46 -15.26
N LEU A 57 20.43 20.48 -15.87
CA LEU A 57 18.97 20.39 -15.90
C LEU A 57 18.43 19.51 -14.76
N VAL A 58 19.26 18.62 -14.21
CA VAL A 58 18.86 17.73 -13.11
C VAL A 58 19.27 18.32 -11.77
N VAL A 59 18.28 18.76 -11.01
CA VAL A 59 18.49 19.30 -9.64
C VAL A 59 18.24 18.25 -8.55
N GLN A 60 17.44 17.22 -8.83
CA GLN A 60 17.04 16.22 -7.84
C GLN A 60 16.83 14.85 -8.46
N VAL A 61 17.30 13.81 -7.77
CA VAL A 61 17.02 12.41 -8.06
C VAL A 61 16.25 11.79 -6.89
N VAL A 62 15.06 11.25 -7.19
CA VAL A 62 14.19 10.58 -6.20
C VAL A 62 14.10 9.10 -6.54
N THR A 63 14.37 8.22 -5.58
CA THR A 63 14.32 6.75 -5.73
C THR A 63 13.67 6.10 -4.51
N ASP A 64 13.47 4.78 -4.52
CA ASP A 64 13.07 4.06 -3.30
C ASP A 64 14.13 4.17 -2.17
N ASN A 65 13.76 3.70 -0.98
CA ASN A 65 14.58 3.76 0.23
C ASN A 65 15.32 2.44 0.53
N ALA A 66 15.39 1.51 -0.42
CA ALA A 66 16.15 0.28 -0.23
C ALA A 66 17.65 0.60 -0.11
N SER A 67 18.39 -0.27 0.58
CA SER A 67 19.80 -0.04 0.92
C SER A 67 20.66 0.26 -0.31
N ALA A 68 20.47 -0.48 -1.40
CA ALA A 68 21.21 -0.30 -2.65
C ALA A 68 20.97 1.09 -3.27
N TYR A 69 19.72 1.57 -3.30
CA TYR A 69 19.37 2.89 -3.80
C TYR A 69 19.90 4.01 -2.91
N LYS A 70 19.88 3.83 -1.59
CA LYS A 70 20.48 4.80 -0.66
C LYS A 70 21.98 4.96 -0.90
N THR A 71 22.72 3.86 -1.00
CA THR A 71 24.16 3.91 -1.29
C THR A 71 24.44 4.49 -2.68
N ALA A 72 23.65 4.13 -3.69
CA ALA A 72 23.78 4.69 -5.04
C ALA A 72 23.52 6.21 -5.07
N GLY A 73 22.48 6.67 -4.37
CA GLY A 73 22.14 8.08 -4.24
C GLY A 73 23.21 8.90 -3.53
N GLN A 74 23.84 8.34 -2.49
CA GLN A 74 24.99 8.94 -1.82
C GLN A 74 26.18 9.09 -2.77
N LYS A 75 26.55 8.04 -3.50
CA LYS A 75 27.60 8.10 -4.52
C LYS A 75 27.31 9.14 -5.61
N LEU A 76 26.04 9.26 -6.01
CA LEU A 76 25.62 10.25 -7.00
C LEU A 76 25.83 11.68 -6.50
N MET A 77 25.45 11.99 -5.26
CA MET A 77 25.71 13.30 -4.65
C MET A 77 27.21 13.55 -4.40
N GLU A 78 28.00 12.49 -4.16
CA GLU A 78 29.44 12.61 -4.05
C GLU A 78 30.08 13.05 -5.38
N LYS A 79 29.67 12.42 -6.49
CA LYS A 79 30.15 12.75 -7.84
C LYS A 79 29.59 14.08 -8.36
N ARG A 80 28.30 14.35 -8.14
CA ARG A 80 27.57 15.48 -8.74
C ARG A 80 27.10 16.46 -7.67
N LYS A 81 27.95 17.44 -7.35
CA LYS A 81 27.72 18.41 -6.26
C LYS A 81 26.57 19.40 -6.48
N HIS A 82 26.03 19.49 -7.69
CA HIS A 82 24.94 20.41 -8.05
C HIS A 82 23.54 19.78 -7.90
N LEU A 83 23.45 18.48 -7.61
CA LEU A 83 22.18 17.78 -7.45
C LEU A 83 22.06 17.15 -6.06
N TYR A 84 20.83 16.86 -5.67
CA TYR A 84 20.52 16.14 -4.45
C TYR A 84 19.80 14.82 -4.74
N TRP A 85 20.11 13.80 -3.95
CA TRP A 85 19.33 12.58 -3.89
C TRP A 85 18.43 12.58 -2.66
N THR A 86 17.19 12.15 -2.82
CA THR A 86 16.24 12.00 -1.71
C THR A 86 15.45 10.70 -1.84
N PRO A 87 15.15 10.00 -0.72
CA PRO A 87 14.27 8.85 -0.76
C PRO A 87 12.84 9.25 -1.10
N CYS A 88 12.08 8.32 -1.68
CA CYS A 88 10.69 8.50 -2.05
C CYS A 88 9.82 8.67 -0.80
N VAL A 89 9.15 9.81 -0.70
CA VAL A 89 8.26 10.14 0.42
C VAL A 89 7.14 9.12 0.55
N ALA A 90 6.53 8.69 -0.56
CA ALA A 90 5.45 7.71 -0.55
C ALA A 90 5.91 6.39 0.10
N HIS A 91 7.07 5.89 -0.34
CA HIS A 91 7.65 4.67 0.20
C HIS A 91 8.05 4.84 1.68
N CYS A 92 8.60 5.99 2.07
CA CYS A 92 8.88 6.28 3.48
C CYS A 92 7.63 6.26 4.37
N ILE A 93 6.52 6.84 3.91
CA ILE A 93 5.24 6.82 4.64
C ILE A 93 4.70 5.39 4.74
N ASP A 94 4.78 4.61 3.66
CA ASP A 94 4.31 3.23 3.66
C ASP A 94 5.08 2.36 4.69
N LEU A 95 6.40 2.57 4.82
CA LEU A 95 7.22 1.93 5.87
C LEU A 95 6.86 2.39 7.29
N ILE A 96 6.49 3.66 7.48
CA ILE A 96 5.98 4.13 8.78
C ILE A 96 4.66 3.42 9.11
N LEU A 97 3.76 3.30 8.13
CA LEU A 97 2.48 2.61 8.29
C LEU A 97 2.65 1.11 8.58
N GLU A 98 3.66 0.47 8.00
CA GLU A 98 4.08 -0.90 8.33
C GLU A 98 4.41 -1.01 9.83
N LYS A 99 5.30 -0.15 10.32
CA LYS A 99 5.74 -0.19 11.73
C LYS A 99 4.61 0.14 12.70
N LEU A 100 3.75 1.08 12.35
CA LEU A 100 2.52 1.33 13.12
C LEU A 100 1.59 0.11 13.10
N GLY A 101 1.53 -0.61 11.97
CA GLY A 101 0.75 -1.85 11.82
C GLY A 101 1.18 -2.98 12.75
N GLU A 102 2.44 -2.99 13.20
CA GLU A 102 2.98 -3.97 14.15
C GLU A 102 2.51 -3.72 15.59
N LEU A 103 2.10 -2.49 15.93
CA LEU A 103 1.62 -2.13 17.26
C LEU A 103 0.38 -2.97 17.64
N PRO A 104 0.25 -3.43 18.90
CA PRO A 104 -0.77 -4.42 19.29
C PRO A 104 -2.20 -4.07 18.84
N GLN A 105 -2.62 -2.82 19.01
CA GLN A 105 -3.97 -2.36 18.67
C GLN A 105 -4.18 -2.28 17.15
N HIS A 106 -3.20 -1.78 16.39
CA HIS A 106 -3.23 -1.76 14.93
C HIS A 106 -3.22 -3.19 14.36
N LYS A 107 -2.31 -4.03 14.84
CA LYS A 107 -2.19 -5.44 14.46
C LYS A 107 -3.49 -6.19 14.70
N ASN A 108 -4.16 -5.93 15.83
CA ASN A 108 -5.47 -6.52 16.14
C ASN A 108 -6.53 -6.13 15.11
N ALA A 109 -6.64 -4.84 14.80
CA ALA A 109 -7.59 -4.31 13.82
C ALA A 109 -7.32 -4.88 12.42
N LEU A 110 -6.08 -4.77 11.93
CA LEU A 110 -5.66 -5.21 10.60
C LEU A 110 -5.85 -6.72 10.40
N THR A 111 -5.45 -7.53 11.39
CA THR A 111 -5.56 -9.00 11.29
C THR A 111 -7.02 -9.44 11.23
N LYS A 112 -7.88 -8.86 12.07
CA LYS A 112 -9.32 -9.19 12.11
C LYS A 112 -10.05 -8.69 10.87
N ALA A 113 -9.75 -7.47 10.41
CA ALA A 113 -10.31 -6.95 9.16
C ALA A 113 -9.91 -7.81 7.95
N LYS A 114 -8.65 -8.26 7.90
CA LYS A 114 -8.18 -9.20 6.87
C LYS A 114 -8.93 -10.54 6.92
N LYS A 115 -9.23 -11.07 8.12
CA LYS A 115 -10.06 -12.28 8.28
C LYS A 115 -11.48 -12.07 7.76
N ILE A 116 -12.14 -10.97 8.14
CA ILE A 116 -13.51 -10.65 7.70
C ILE A 116 -13.56 -10.51 6.17
N THR A 117 -12.69 -9.69 5.58
CA THR A 117 -12.66 -9.47 4.13
C THR A 117 -12.38 -10.76 3.38
N LYS A 118 -11.37 -11.54 3.79
CA LYS A 118 -11.07 -12.85 3.18
C LYS A 118 -12.28 -13.77 3.24
N PHE A 119 -12.96 -13.85 4.38
CA PHE A 119 -14.14 -14.69 4.54
C PHE A 119 -15.29 -14.28 3.61
N ILE A 120 -15.60 -12.98 3.53
CA ILE A 120 -16.69 -12.48 2.68
C ILE A 120 -16.37 -12.75 1.20
N TYR A 121 -15.17 -12.37 0.74
CA TYR A 121 -14.82 -12.44 -0.68
C TYR A 121 -14.51 -13.85 -1.19
N ASN A 122 -14.12 -14.79 -0.31
CA ASN A 122 -13.88 -16.18 -0.71
C ASN A 122 -15.18 -17.00 -0.83
N HIS A 123 -16.30 -16.49 -0.35
CA HIS A 123 -17.57 -17.22 -0.34
C HIS A 123 -18.63 -16.46 -1.12
N SER A 124 -18.88 -16.85 -2.38
CA SER A 124 -19.78 -16.16 -3.30
C SER A 124 -21.17 -15.87 -2.72
N TRP A 125 -21.73 -16.80 -1.94
CA TRP A 125 -23.02 -16.61 -1.27
C TRP A 125 -22.95 -15.54 -0.17
N VAL A 126 -21.88 -15.51 0.62
CA VAL A 126 -21.67 -14.51 1.69
C VAL A 126 -21.44 -13.13 1.07
N LEU A 127 -20.65 -13.05 0.00
CA LEU A 127 -20.46 -11.82 -0.77
C LEU A 127 -21.78 -11.30 -1.33
N ALA A 128 -22.59 -12.17 -1.94
CA ALA A 128 -23.91 -11.82 -2.45
C ALA A 128 -24.84 -11.33 -1.33
N LEU A 129 -24.76 -11.93 -0.14
CA LEU A 129 -25.50 -11.46 1.02
C LEU A 129 -25.03 -10.07 1.47
N MET A 130 -23.72 -9.85 1.58
CA MET A 130 -23.16 -8.55 1.97
C MET A 130 -23.63 -7.43 1.04
N ARG A 131 -23.63 -7.67 -0.28
CA ARG A 131 -24.14 -6.73 -1.29
C ARG A 131 -25.64 -6.40 -1.15
N LYS A 132 -26.43 -7.25 -0.50
CA LYS A 132 -27.85 -6.96 -0.19
C LYS A 132 -27.99 -6.01 1.00
N PHE A 133 -27.06 -6.05 1.95
CA PHE A 133 -27.07 -5.19 3.15
C PHE A 133 -26.29 -3.89 2.94
N SER A 134 -25.21 -3.93 2.15
CA SER A 134 -24.36 -2.78 1.84
C SER A 134 -24.41 -2.47 0.35
N LYS A 135 -24.71 -1.21 0.01
CA LYS A 135 -24.59 -0.69 -1.37
C LYS A 135 -23.14 -0.42 -1.79
N LYS A 136 -22.19 -0.54 -0.86
CA LYS A 136 -20.76 -0.31 -1.07
C LYS A 136 -19.98 -1.60 -0.85
N GLU A 137 -19.02 -1.86 -1.72
CA GLU A 137 -18.01 -2.91 -1.52
C GLU A 137 -17.01 -2.49 -0.43
N ILE A 138 -16.44 -3.48 0.26
CA ILE A 138 -15.34 -3.23 1.18
C ILE A 138 -14.04 -3.22 0.37
N LEU A 139 -13.29 -2.13 0.41
CA LEU A 139 -11.98 -2.07 -0.25
C LEU A 139 -11.09 -3.22 0.21
N ARG A 140 -10.40 -3.86 -0.73
CA ARG A 140 -9.47 -4.95 -0.42
C ARG A 140 -8.05 -4.39 -0.28
N PRO A 141 -7.26 -4.88 0.68
CA PRO A 141 -5.85 -4.49 0.75
C PRO A 141 -5.14 -4.91 -0.54
N ALA A 142 -4.39 -3.99 -1.15
CA ALA A 142 -3.45 -4.32 -2.19
C ALA A 142 -2.26 -5.07 -1.57
N ALA A 143 -1.68 -6.02 -2.32
CA ALA A 143 -0.59 -6.85 -1.81
C ALA A 143 0.70 -6.05 -1.52
N THR A 144 0.86 -4.88 -2.14
CA THR A 144 2.12 -4.15 -2.23
C THR A 144 2.19 -2.83 -1.46
N ARG A 145 1.11 -2.41 -0.77
CA ARG A 145 1.07 -1.12 -0.06
C ARG A 145 0.36 -1.22 1.29
N PHE A 146 1.06 -0.92 2.39
CA PHE A 146 0.50 -0.93 3.75
C PHE A 146 -0.64 0.06 3.93
N ALA A 147 -0.59 1.20 3.26
CA ALA A 147 -1.67 2.18 3.29
C ALA A 147 -3.03 1.63 2.86
N THR A 148 -3.06 0.70 1.89
CA THR A 148 -4.33 0.10 1.43
C THR A 148 -5.00 -0.75 2.51
N ALA A 149 -4.24 -1.25 3.49
CA ALA A 149 -4.79 -1.93 4.64
C ALA A 149 -5.55 -0.96 5.57
N TYR A 150 -5.07 0.27 5.73
CA TYR A 150 -5.78 1.32 6.47
C TYR A 150 -7.00 1.85 5.72
N LEU A 151 -6.92 1.97 4.38
CA LEU A 151 -8.10 2.29 3.55
C LEU A 151 -9.18 1.20 3.62
N THR A 152 -8.76 -0.06 3.73
CA THR A 152 -9.68 -1.18 3.99
C THR A 152 -10.38 -1.03 5.33
N LEU A 153 -9.67 -0.57 6.38
CA LEU A 153 -10.28 -0.29 7.68
C LEU A 153 -11.32 0.83 7.58
N GLU A 154 -11.03 1.93 6.89
CA GLU A 154 -11.98 3.04 6.66
C GLU A 154 -13.24 2.54 5.94
N SER A 155 -13.05 1.82 4.83
CA SER A 155 -14.16 1.25 4.06
C SER A 155 -14.99 0.23 4.86
N MET A 156 -14.35 -0.57 5.71
CA MET A 156 -15.04 -1.51 6.60
C MET A 156 -15.81 -0.80 7.71
N LEU A 157 -15.27 0.30 8.26
CA LEU A 157 -15.94 1.11 9.28
C LEU A 157 -17.19 1.77 8.71
N ASP A 158 -17.13 2.30 7.48
CA ASP A 158 -18.30 2.81 6.76
C ASP A 158 -19.39 1.73 6.56
N ALA A 159 -18.97 0.47 6.40
CA ALA A 159 -19.85 -0.68 6.25
C ALA A 159 -20.25 -1.34 7.59
N ARG A 160 -19.89 -0.76 8.75
CA ARG A 160 -20.11 -1.37 10.07
C ARG A 160 -21.57 -1.77 10.31
N GLN A 161 -22.50 -0.81 10.22
CA GLN A 161 -23.91 -1.06 10.49
C GLN A 161 -24.51 -2.10 9.52
N PRO A 162 -24.30 -2.00 8.20
CA PRO A 162 -24.67 -3.07 7.26
C PRO A 162 -24.10 -4.45 7.61
N LEU A 163 -22.84 -4.53 8.03
CA LEU A 163 -22.20 -5.79 8.41
C LEU A 163 -22.85 -6.39 9.66
N GLU A 164 -23.05 -5.58 10.71
CA GLU A 164 -23.72 -6.01 11.93
C GLU A 164 -25.15 -6.52 11.63
N ALA A 165 -25.90 -5.80 10.79
CA ALA A 165 -27.23 -6.21 10.33
C ALA A 165 -27.18 -7.53 9.53
N MET A 166 -26.21 -7.68 8.62
CA MET A 166 -26.03 -8.92 7.85
C MET A 166 -25.81 -10.12 8.78
N PHE A 167 -24.87 -10.02 9.73
CA PHE A 167 -24.50 -11.13 10.62
C PHE A 167 -25.53 -11.43 11.73
N THR A 168 -26.57 -10.60 11.85
CA THR A 168 -27.73 -10.82 12.74
C THR A 168 -29.01 -11.17 11.99
N SER A 169 -29.01 -11.09 10.65
CA SER A 169 -30.17 -11.37 9.81
C SER A 169 -30.61 -12.84 9.84
N ILE A 170 -31.90 -13.06 9.59
CA ILE A 170 -32.47 -14.41 9.44
C ILE A 170 -31.79 -15.17 8.29
N GLN A 171 -31.48 -14.47 7.19
CA GLN A 171 -30.77 -15.04 6.05
C GLN A 171 -29.40 -15.58 6.45
N TRP A 172 -28.64 -14.85 7.28
CA TRP A 172 -27.38 -15.35 7.81
C TRP A 172 -27.60 -16.50 8.78
N LEU A 173 -28.49 -16.36 9.77
CA LEU A 173 -28.71 -17.38 10.81
C LEU A 173 -29.19 -18.73 10.25
N SER A 174 -29.91 -18.70 9.13
CA SER A 174 -30.39 -19.91 8.44
C SER A 174 -29.36 -20.56 7.51
N CYS A 175 -28.25 -19.89 7.21
CA CYS A 175 -27.27 -20.39 6.24
C CYS A 175 -26.29 -21.42 6.82
N THR A 176 -25.67 -22.20 5.93
CA THR A 176 -24.68 -23.23 6.31
C THR A 176 -23.41 -22.63 6.93
N TRP A 177 -23.01 -21.44 6.50
CA TRP A 177 -21.81 -20.75 6.99
C TRP A 177 -21.93 -20.32 8.45
N ALA A 178 -23.12 -19.93 8.91
CA ALA A 178 -23.35 -19.56 10.31
C ALA A 178 -23.14 -20.72 11.29
N LYS A 179 -23.24 -21.97 10.81
CA LYS A 179 -23.01 -23.18 11.63
C LYS A 179 -21.53 -23.57 11.70
N LYS A 180 -20.72 -23.18 10.70
CA LYS A 180 -19.28 -23.49 10.62
C LYS A 180 -18.47 -22.65 11.62
N ALA A 181 -17.34 -23.21 12.07
CA ALA A 181 -16.46 -22.55 13.03
C ALA A 181 -15.97 -21.18 12.53
N GLU A 182 -15.57 -21.10 11.26
CA GLU A 182 -15.12 -19.85 10.63
C GLU A 182 -16.21 -18.77 10.64
N GLY A 183 -17.44 -19.09 10.24
CA GLY A 183 -18.55 -18.14 10.25
C GLY A 183 -18.92 -17.66 11.67
N LYS A 184 -18.83 -18.55 12.67
CA LYS A 184 -19.01 -18.19 14.09
C LYS A 184 -17.92 -17.24 14.59
N GLU A 185 -16.66 -17.48 14.21
CA GLU A 185 -15.53 -16.61 14.54
C GLU A 185 -15.74 -15.21 13.94
N ILE A 186 -16.03 -15.13 12.64
CA ILE A 186 -16.24 -13.84 11.96
C ILE A 186 -17.40 -13.07 12.57
N ARG A 187 -18.54 -13.73 12.82
CA ARG A 187 -19.68 -13.12 13.51
C ARG A 187 -19.28 -12.57 14.88
N LYS A 188 -18.51 -13.32 15.67
CA LYS A 188 -18.02 -12.87 16.98
C LYS A 188 -17.10 -11.64 16.86
N ILE A 189 -16.29 -11.55 15.82
CA ILE A 189 -15.44 -10.37 15.58
C ILE A 189 -16.29 -9.15 15.22
N VAL A 190 -17.23 -9.30 14.27
CA VAL A 190 -18.08 -8.18 13.79
C VAL A 190 -18.97 -7.62 14.89
N LEU A 191 -19.47 -8.46 15.80
CA LEU A 191 -20.34 -8.03 16.90
C LEU A 191 -19.57 -7.59 18.16
N ASN A 192 -18.24 -7.43 18.08
CA ASN A 192 -17.42 -7.06 19.22
C ASN A 192 -17.00 -5.59 19.15
N ASP A 193 -17.52 -4.76 20.06
CA ASP A 193 -17.19 -3.33 20.11
C ASP A 193 -15.70 -3.04 20.28
N ARG A 194 -14.94 -3.90 20.99
CA ARG A 194 -13.49 -3.71 21.15
C ARG A 194 -12.74 -3.82 19.82
N PHE A 195 -13.25 -4.62 18.89
CA PHE A 195 -12.70 -4.67 17.53
C PHE A 195 -12.91 -3.32 16.83
N TRP A 196 -14.13 -2.79 16.84
CA TRP A 196 -14.42 -1.49 16.22
C TRP A 196 -13.68 -0.33 16.87
N GLN A 197 -13.47 -0.36 18.19
CA GLN A 197 -12.61 0.61 18.87
C GLN A 197 -11.16 0.54 18.39
N SER A 198 -10.63 -0.65 18.13
CA SER A 198 -9.29 -0.83 17.56
C SER A 198 -9.21 -0.34 16.11
N VAL A 199 -10.27 -0.57 15.32
CA VAL A 199 -10.40 -0.04 13.95
C VAL A 199 -10.39 1.49 13.96
N LEU A 200 -11.24 2.11 14.80
CA LEU A 200 -11.33 3.57 14.90
C LEU A 200 -10.01 4.19 15.37
N TYR A 201 -9.36 3.57 16.37
CA TYR A 201 -8.04 4.01 16.82
C TYR A 201 -7.03 3.98 15.68
N ALA A 202 -6.90 2.86 14.97
CA ALA A 202 -5.96 2.68 13.88
C ALA A 202 -6.18 3.70 12.75
N ILE A 203 -7.43 3.97 12.39
CA ILE A 203 -7.77 5.00 11.39
C ILE A 203 -7.39 6.39 11.90
N THR A 204 -7.79 6.73 13.12
CA THR A 204 -7.61 8.09 13.66
C THR A 204 -6.13 8.45 13.80
N THR A 205 -5.30 7.51 14.24
CA THR A 205 -3.86 7.74 14.44
C THR A 205 -3.05 7.74 13.14
N THR A 206 -3.53 7.07 12.09
CA THR A 206 -2.83 7.00 10.79
C THR A 206 -3.39 7.94 9.72
N ARG A 207 -4.57 8.54 9.93
CA ARG A 207 -5.23 9.40 8.93
C ARG A 207 -4.33 10.48 8.34
N PRO A 208 -3.53 11.25 9.12
CA PRO A 208 -2.66 12.27 8.53
C PRO A 208 -1.62 11.67 7.57
N LEU A 209 -1.05 10.50 7.90
CA LEU A 209 -0.08 9.81 7.06
C LEU A 209 -0.71 9.31 5.77
N VAL A 210 -1.90 8.71 5.85
CA VAL A 210 -2.64 8.23 4.67
C VAL A 210 -3.03 9.39 3.75
N GLN A 211 -3.41 10.55 4.32
CA GLN A 211 -3.72 11.75 3.54
C GLN A 211 -2.48 12.28 2.80
N VAL A 212 -1.34 12.38 3.49
CA VAL A 212 -0.08 12.80 2.84
C VAL A 212 0.32 11.81 1.75
N LEU A 213 0.20 10.50 2.00
CA LEU A 213 0.52 9.48 1.00
C LEU A 213 -0.32 9.66 -0.28
N ARG A 214 -1.64 9.84 -0.15
CA ARG A 214 -2.51 10.10 -1.30
C ARG A 214 -2.11 11.34 -2.10
N MET A 215 -1.68 12.41 -1.40
CA MET A 215 -1.20 13.63 -2.06
C MET A 215 0.09 13.40 -2.85
N VAL A 216 1.03 12.61 -2.32
CA VAL A 216 2.35 12.39 -2.97
C VAL A 216 2.32 11.31 -4.04
N ASP A 217 1.42 10.33 -3.96
CA ASP A 217 1.26 9.28 -4.97
C ASP A 217 0.48 9.74 -6.22
N ALA A 218 -0.01 11.00 -6.23
CA ALA A 218 -0.84 11.56 -7.30
C ALA A 218 -2.14 10.76 -7.57
N GLU A 219 -2.60 9.95 -6.60
CA GLU A 219 -3.94 9.37 -6.58
C GLU A 219 -4.95 10.50 -6.28
N LYS A 220 -5.40 11.18 -7.34
CA LYS A 220 -6.62 12.00 -7.30
C LYS A 220 -7.86 11.11 -7.24
#